data_AF-S5DMQ6-F1
#
_entry.id   AF-S5DMQ6-F1
#
_cell.length_a   1.000
_cell.length_b   1.000
_cell.length_c   1.000
_cell.angle_alpha   90.00
_cell.angle_beta   90.00
_cell.angle_gamma   90.00
#
_symmetry.space_group_name_H-M   'P 1'
#
loop_
_entity.id
_entity.type
_entity.pdbx_description
1 polymer ?
#
loop_
_entity_poly.entity_id
_entity_poly.type
_entity_poly.pdbx_seq_one_letter_code
_entity_poly.pdbx_strand_id
1 'polypeptide(L)'
;MKILKSIFVVVLIVNIVVGLLIYFLNINLFSILQIENYPLQIEEPRYKLNTSSSNLDSDLYNEIYFLYDSDCKKYGPFEFEETFQEIQNGLFAYCEKEILDENVVLINLHERREAGKPTIKSNITNLIYSFPGFEGDEETNTRIELAVYQLPAPLREILNSEIQVLNGCHPYGEALFNRCVYGVFDPVGYGADGNYGNEWKMTIWISDRGIESGRLKDILTHEAAHAYSYLVLRECVVSDGSSYRELSHERFGNDENLADVFVLYYGGKWTNYYKRDNISISDRKWMQNMIDYCEFYQEALTSLSS
;
A
#
# COMPACT_ATOMS: atom_id res chain seq x y z
N MET A 1 13.49 59.08 -4.22
CA MET A 1 14.47 58.00 -3.94
C MET A 1 14.76 57.75 -2.46
N LYS A 2 14.86 58.77 -1.58
CA LYS A 2 15.13 58.52 -0.14
C LYS A 2 13.97 57.84 0.61
N ILE A 3 12.74 58.24 0.34
CA ILE A 3 11.53 57.67 0.97
C ILE A 3 11.34 56.19 0.61
N LEU A 4 11.54 55.83 -0.66
CA LEU A 4 11.41 54.44 -1.13
C LEU A 4 12.44 53.49 -0.49
N LYS A 5 13.69 53.96 -0.30
CA LYS A 5 14.74 53.20 0.40
C LYS A 5 14.41 53.01 1.88
N SER A 6 13.85 54.03 2.54
CA SER A 6 13.42 53.92 3.93
C SER A 6 12.30 52.89 4.13
N ILE A 7 11.33 52.85 3.20
CA ILE A 7 10.24 51.85 3.26
C ILE A 7 10.79 50.44 3.10
N PHE A 8 11.70 50.22 2.16
CA PHE A 8 12.28 48.90 1.92
C PHE A 8 13.07 48.38 3.13
N VAL A 9 13.82 49.26 3.80
CA VAL A 9 14.56 48.92 5.01
C VAL A 9 13.61 48.57 6.17
N VAL A 10 12.51 49.32 6.33
CA VAL A 10 11.51 49.02 7.36
C VAL A 10 10.85 47.67 7.12
N VAL A 11 10.47 47.36 5.87
CA VAL A 11 9.88 46.06 5.52
C VAL A 11 10.87 44.92 5.78
N LEU A 12 12.14 45.10 5.43
CA LEU A 12 13.18 44.08 5.67
C LEU A 12 13.37 43.83 7.17
N ILE A 13 13.42 44.88 7.99
CA ILE A 13 13.56 44.76 9.44
C ILE A 13 12.36 44.02 10.05
N VAL A 14 11.14 44.35 9.62
CA VAL A 14 9.92 43.67 10.11
C VAL A 14 9.96 42.17 9.78
N ASN A 15 10.35 41.79 8.56
CA ASN A 15 10.43 40.39 8.16
C ASN A 15 11.50 39.61 8.95
N ILE A 16 12.66 40.22 9.21
CA ILE A 16 13.71 39.60 10.03
C ILE A 16 13.25 39.40 11.46
N VAL A 17 12.57 40.39 12.06
CA VAL A 17 12.06 40.31 13.44
C VAL A 17 10.97 39.23 13.54
N VAL A 18 10.07 39.13 12.56
CA VAL A 18 9.04 38.09 12.51
C VAL A 18 9.66 36.70 12.35
N GLY A 19 10.66 36.54 11.47
CA GLY A 19 11.37 35.27 11.28
C GLY A 19 12.09 34.81 12.54
N LEU A 20 12.74 35.74 13.26
CA LEU A 20 13.40 35.43 14.54
C LEU A 20 12.39 35.06 15.62
N LEU A 21 11.23 35.73 15.70
CA LEU A 21 10.18 35.37 16.64
C LEU A 21 9.61 33.98 16.39
N ILE A 22 9.40 33.60 15.12
CA ILE A 22 8.95 32.24 14.74
C ILE A 22 9.97 31.19 15.18
N TYR A 23 11.26 31.46 14.92
CA TYR A 23 12.35 30.56 15.27
C TYR A 23 12.50 30.38 16.79
N PHE A 24 12.49 31.48 17.56
CA PHE A 24 12.70 31.42 19.02
C PHE A 24 11.48 30.91 19.79
N LEU A 25 10.27 31.12 19.28
CA LEU A 25 9.04 30.65 19.93
C LEU A 25 8.63 29.24 19.47
N ASN A 26 9.41 28.61 18.57
CA ASN A 26 9.12 27.31 17.97
C ASN A 26 7.69 27.20 17.43
N ILE A 27 7.20 28.32 16.88
CA ILE A 27 5.82 28.42 16.37
C ILE A 27 5.78 27.71 15.03
N ASN A 28 5.04 26.61 14.96
CA ASN A 28 4.77 25.94 13.70
C ASN A 28 3.87 26.84 12.84
N LEU A 29 4.43 27.45 11.80
CA LEU A 29 3.66 28.31 10.91
C LEU A 29 2.53 27.55 10.20
N PHE A 30 2.66 26.23 10.03
CA PHE A 30 1.64 25.39 9.39
C PHE A 30 0.36 25.26 10.22
N SER A 31 0.42 25.37 11.55
CA SER A 31 -0.78 25.33 12.38
C SER A 31 -1.50 26.68 12.44
N ILE A 32 -0.80 27.80 12.22
CA ILE A 32 -1.38 29.16 12.21
C ILE A 32 -1.86 29.56 10.80
N LEU A 33 -1.24 29.04 9.74
CA LEU A 33 -1.66 29.22 8.34
C LEU A 33 -2.74 28.22 7.89
N GLN A 34 -3.52 27.66 8.81
CA GLN A 34 -4.88 27.16 8.48
C GLN A 34 -5.80 28.34 8.13
N ILE A 35 -5.42 29.11 7.11
CA ILE A 35 -6.29 30.06 6.44
C ILE A 35 -6.92 29.30 5.29
N GLU A 36 -8.19 29.00 5.49
CA GLU A 36 -9.24 28.81 4.48
C GLU A 36 -8.83 27.99 3.26
N ASN A 37 -9.29 26.72 3.26
CA ASN A 37 -9.43 25.86 2.10
C ASN A 37 -9.82 26.65 0.84
N TYR A 38 -8.83 27.09 0.07
CA TYR A 38 -9.05 27.38 -1.33
C TYR A 38 -9.21 26.03 -2.00
N PRO A 39 -10.36 25.74 -2.63
CA PRO A 39 -10.50 24.53 -3.41
C PRO A 39 -9.64 24.71 -4.65
N LEU A 40 -8.37 24.31 -4.55
CA LEU A 40 -7.65 23.87 -5.73
C LEU A 40 -8.49 22.73 -6.28
N GLN A 41 -9.23 23.00 -7.36
CA GLN A 41 -9.88 21.98 -8.17
C GLN A 41 -8.76 21.13 -8.77
N ILE A 42 -8.24 20.21 -7.97
CA ILE A 42 -7.71 18.97 -8.49
C ILE A 42 -8.94 18.29 -9.07
N GLU A 43 -9.03 18.24 -10.40
CA GLU A 43 -10.02 17.42 -11.07
C GLU A 43 -9.72 15.97 -10.66
N GLU A 44 -10.37 15.53 -9.58
CA GLU A 44 -10.52 14.11 -9.31
C GLU A 44 -11.14 13.48 -10.56
N PRO A 45 -10.59 12.38 -11.08
CA PRO A 45 -11.23 11.67 -12.17
C PRO A 45 -12.64 11.31 -11.72
N ARG A 46 -13.64 11.94 -12.36
CA ARG A 46 -15.06 11.78 -12.04
C ARG A 46 -15.51 10.37 -12.35
N TYR A 47 -15.41 9.48 -11.37
CA TYR A 47 -16.22 8.27 -11.34
C TYR A 47 -17.50 8.62 -10.58
N LYS A 48 -18.63 8.59 -11.28
CA LYS A 48 -19.95 8.75 -10.65
C LYS A 48 -20.19 7.54 -9.75
N LEU A 49 -19.95 7.70 -8.46
CA LEU A 49 -20.53 6.87 -7.42
C LEU A 49 -22.05 7.07 -7.45
N ASN A 50 -22.77 6.12 -8.05
CA ASN A 50 -24.20 5.97 -7.78
C ASN A 50 -24.34 5.21 -6.46
N THR A 51 -24.06 5.87 -5.34
CA THR A 51 -24.44 5.37 -4.02
C THR A 51 -25.93 5.60 -3.83
N SER A 52 -26.73 4.60 -4.18
CA SER A 52 -28.06 4.43 -3.59
C SER A 52 -27.86 3.91 -2.17
N SER A 53 -27.55 4.83 -1.24
CA SER A 53 -27.32 4.56 0.18
C SER A 53 -28.63 4.26 0.93
N SER A 54 -29.35 3.22 0.52
CA SER A 54 -30.56 2.78 1.19
C SER A 54 -30.74 1.29 0.98
N ASN A 55 -30.01 0.47 1.76
CA ASN A 55 -30.36 -0.91 2.18
C ASN A 55 -29.17 -1.65 2.85
N LEU A 56 -28.21 -0.96 3.47
CA LEU A 56 -27.04 -1.59 4.11
C LEU A 56 -27.40 -2.61 5.21
N ASP A 57 -28.50 -2.41 5.95
CA ASP A 57 -28.90 -3.33 7.03
C ASP A 57 -29.52 -4.66 6.54
N SER A 58 -29.95 -4.76 5.27
CA SER A 58 -30.61 -5.98 4.77
C SER A 58 -29.66 -6.99 4.14
N ASP A 59 -28.48 -6.54 3.73
CA ASP A 59 -27.52 -7.38 2.98
C ASP A 59 -26.59 -8.17 3.91
N LEU A 60 -26.35 -7.68 5.14
CA LEU A 60 -25.55 -8.37 6.16
C LEU A 60 -26.13 -9.76 6.56
N TYR A 61 -27.45 -9.92 6.47
CA TYR A 61 -28.15 -11.17 6.84
C TYR A 61 -28.14 -12.24 5.75
N ASN A 62 -27.78 -11.91 4.51
CA ASN A 62 -27.72 -12.86 3.40
C ASN A 62 -26.28 -13.21 2.99
N GLU A 63 -25.29 -12.62 3.65
CA GLU A 63 -23.89 -12.97 3.44
C GLU A 63 -23.53 -14.23 4.23
N ILE A 64 -22.68 -15.05 3.61
CA ILE A 64 -22.16 -16.27 4.23
C ILE A 64 -20.69 -16.11 4.56
N TYR A 65 -20.34 -16.56 5.76
CA TYR A 65 -18.99 -16.45 6.30
C TYR A 65 -18.36 -17.83 6.39
N PHE A 66 -17.04 -17.86 6.25
CA PHE A 66 -16.24 -19.04 6.53
C PHE A 66 -15.30 -18.76 7.68
N LEU A 67 -15.19 -19.72 8.58
CA LEU A 67 -14.34 -19.65 9.76
C LEU A 67 -13.26 -20.72 9.71
N TYR A 68 -12.23 -20.56 10.52
CA TYR A 68 -11.06 -21.42 10.53
C TYR A 68 -10.79 -21.96 11.94
N ASP A 69 -10.32 -23.19 12.07
CA ASP A 69 -9.73 -23.63 13.33
C ASP A 69 -8.27 -23.16 13.46
N SER A 70 -7.64 -23.46 14.60
CA SER A 70 -6.22 -23.15 14.86
C SER A 70 -5.25 -23.85 13.90
N ASP A 71 -5.72 -24.86 13.15
CA ASP A 71 -4.96 -25.52 12.11
C ASP A 71 -5.18 -24.92 10.71
N CYS A 72 -5.97 -23.86 10.61
CA CYS A 72 -6.44 -23.22 9.38
C CYS A 72 -7.30 -24.11 8.50
N LYS A 73 -7.94 -25.12 9.07
CA LYS A 73 -8.97 -25.86 8.36
C LYS A 73 -10.23 -25.00 8.30
N LYS A 74 -10.76 -24.86 7.09
CA LYS A 74 -11.94 -24.05 6.78
C LYS A 74 -13.25 -24.76 7.16
N TYR A 75 -14.19 -24.01 7.74
CA TYR A 75 -15.53 -24.43 8.14
C TYR A 75 -16.57 -23.42 7.64
N GLY A 76 -17.80 -23.88 7.42
CA GLY A 76 -18.90 -23.09 6.86
C GLY A 76 -19.41 -23.67 5.53
N PRO A 77 -20.22 -22.91 4.76
CA PRO A 77 -20.63 -21.53 5.03
C PRO A 77 -21.55 -21.42 6.26
N PHE A 78 -21.43 -20.31 6.99
CA PHE A 78 -22.29 -19.95 8.12
C PHE A 78 -23.05 -18.66 7.80
N GLU A 79 -24.30 -18.57 8.24
CA GLU A 79 -25.02 -17.28 8.24
C GLU A 79 -24.46 -16.36 9.35
N PHE A 80 -24.76 -15.05 9.28
CA PHE A 80 -24.23 -14.06 10.23
C PHE A 80 -24.48 -14.45 11.71
N GLU A 81 -25.68 -14.94 12.05
CA GLU A 81 -26.01 -15.37 13.42
C GLU A 81 -25.22 -16.61 13.86
N GLU A 82 -25.04 -17.58 12.97
CA GLU A 82 -24.28 -18.82 13.25
C GLU A 82 -22.78 -18.52 13.43
N THR A 83 -22.27 -17.55 12.68
CA THR A 83 -20.87 -17.14 12.70
C THR A 83 -20.42 -16.69 14.09
N PHE A 84 -21.25 -15.90 14.79
CA PHE A 84 -20.94 -15.45 16.15
C PHE A 84 -20.85 -16.61 17.14
N GLN A 85 -21.74 -17.60 17.01
CA GLN A 85 -21.73 -18.78 17.86
C GLN A 85 -20.51 -19.67 17.61
N GLU A 86 -20.13 -19.86 16.35
CA GLU A 86 -18.99 -20.68 15.98
C GLU A 86 -17.64 -20.02 16.34
N ILE A 87 -17.57 -18.68 16.32
CA ILE A 87 -16.43 -17.95 16.88
C ILE A 87 -16.30 -18.22 18.40
N GLN A 88 -17.41 -18.18 19.14
CA GLN A 88 -17.40 -18.54 20.57
C GLN A 88 -17.01 -20.01 20.83
N ASN A 89 -17.25 -20.91 19.86
CA ASN A 89 -16.85 -22.31 19.93
C ASN A 89 -15.36 -22.53 19.62
N GLY A 90 -14.60 -21.46 19.36
CA GLY A 90 -13.15 -21.50 19.16
C GLY A 90 -12.71 -21.55 17.70
N LEU A 91 -13.60 -21.23 16.76
CA LEU A 91 -13.20 -20.90 15.40
C LEU A 91 -12.82 -19.42 15.28
N PHE A 92 -12.03 -19.10 14.27
CA PHE A 92 -11.46 -17.78 14.01
C PHE A 92 -11.98 -17.25 12.68
N ALA A 93 -12.17 -15.93 12.60
CA ALA A 93 -12.56 -15.23 11.37
C ALA A 93 -11.49 -15.30 10.27
N TYR A 94 -10.24 -15.57 10.65
CA TYR A 94 -9.09 -15.64 9.77
C TYR A 94 -8.15 -16.76 10.20
N CYS A 95 -7.32 -17.23 9.27
CA CYS A 95 -6.27 -18.19 9.55
C CYS A 95 -5.05 -17.50 10.20
N GLU A 96 -4.71 -17.88 11.44
CA GLU A 96 -3.57 -17.31 12.19
C GLU A 96 -2.21 -17.99 11.92
N LYS A 97 -2.14 -19.10 11.17
CA LYS A 97 -0.84 -19.76 10.93
C LYS A 97 0.08 -18.90 10.06
N GLU A 98 1.33 -18.75 10.51
CA GLU A 98 2.43 -18.31 9.63
C GLU A 98 2.42 -19.15 8.36
N ILE A 99 2.35 -18.48 7.23
CA ILE A 99 2.09 -19.12 5.93
C ILE A 99 3.26 -20.02 5.58
N LEU A 100 3.02 -21.33 5.68
CA LEU A 100 4.01 -22.38 5.39
C LEU A 100 4.07 -22.75 3.90
N ASP A 101 3.10 -22.29 3.09
CA ASP A 101 3.09 -22.56 1.65
C ASP A 101 3.83 -21.46 0.89
N GLU A 102 5.08 -21.75 0.49
CA GLU A 102 5.91 -20.87 -0.32
C GLU A 102 5.20 -20.36 -1.58
N ASN A 103 4.25 -21.12 -2.16
CA ASN A 103 3.49 -20.71 -3.35
C ASN A 103 2.48 -19.60 -3.05
N VAL A 104 1.97 -19.52 -1.82
CA VAL A 104 1.08 -18.45 -1.36
C VAL A 104 1.86 -17.16 -1.11
N VAL A 105 3.15 -17.29 -0.78
CA VAL A 105 4.09 -16.22 -0.41
C VAL A 105 5.03 -15.82 -1.56
N LEU A 106 4.81 -16.31 -2.78
CA LEU A 106 5.70 -16.02 -3.90
C LEU A 106 5.86 -14.50 -4.08
N ILE A 107 7.03 -14.00 -3.70
CA ILE A 107 7.45 -12.65 -4.02
C ILE A 107 7.71 -12.63 -5.51
N ASN A 108 6.85 -11.94 -6.23
CA ASN A 108 7.11 -11.67 -7.62
C ASN A 108 8.08 -10.50 -7.68
N LEU A 109 9.35 -10.81 -7.92
CA LEU A 109 10.38 -9.80 -8.06
C LEU A 109 10.45 -9.30 -9.49
N HIS A 110 10.60 -7.98 -9.64
CA HIS A 110 10.41 -7.37 -10.93
C HIS A 110 11.55 -7.58 -11.95
N GLU A 111 11.15 -7.63 -13.23
CA GLU A 111 11.83 -8.18 -14.41
C GLU A 111 13.39 -8.14 -14.50
N ARG A 112 13.90 -9.27 -14.98
CA ARG A 112 15.27 -9.51 -15.49
C ARG A 112 15.56 -8.63 -16.71
N ARG A 113 16.53 -7.73 -16.60
CA ARG A 113 17.35 -7.32 -17.76
C ARG A 113 18.76 -7.85 -17.53
N GLU A 114 19.30 -8.58 -18.50
CA GLU A 114 20.71 -9.03 -18.44
C GLU A 114 21.64 -7.81 -18.32
N ALA A 115 22.43 -7.74 -17.25
CA ALA A 115 23.86 -7.36 -17.28
C ALA A 115 24.51 -7.24 -15.89
N GLY A 116 25.77 -7.71 -15.82
CA GLY A 116 26.93 -6.94 -15.34
C GLY A 116 27.26 -6.98 -13.85
N LYS A 117 28.26 -7.81 -13.48
CA LYS A 117 28.90 -8.10 -12.15
C LYS A 117 28.70 -7.11 -10.97
N PRO A 118 28.59 -7.63 -9.72
CA PRO A 118 28.25 -6.87 -8.51
C PRO A 118 29.35 -5.89 -8.06
N THR A 119 28.93 -4.80 -7.42
CA THR A 119 29.82 -3.88 -6.68
C THR A 119 29.33 -3.66 -5.26
N ILE A 120 30.26 -3.71 -4.32
CA ILE A 120 30.06 -3.63 -2.87
C ILE A 120 30.09 -2.15 -2.44
N LYS A 121 29.05 -1.67 -1.76
CA LYS A 121 29.20 -0.55 -0.81
C LYS A 121 28.01 -0.41 0.13
N SER A 122 28.21 -0.73 1.40
CA SER A 122 27.45 -0.13 2.50
C SER A 122 28.40 0.24 3.63
N ASN A 123 28.22 1.43 4.20
CA ASN A 123 28.25 1.62 5.65
C ASN A 123 27.90 3.06 6.08
N ILE A 124 27.26 3.13 7.26
CA ILE A 124 26.97 4.29 8.16
C ILE A 124 25.79 5.18 7.68
N THR A 125 24.59 5.18 8.30
CA THR A 125 24.28 6.00 9.52
C THR A 125 22.86 5.75 10.15
N ASN A 126 22.76 5.16 11.35
CA ASN A 126 21.80 5.39 12.47
C ASN A 126 20.26 5.06 12.46
N LEU A 127 19.94 3.90 13.06
CA LEU A 127 18.87 3.65 14.05
C LEU A 127 17.39 3.55 13.61
N ILE A 128 17.01 4.12 12.46
CA ILE A 128 15.95 3.56 11.57
C ILE A 128 16.61 2.69 10.46
N TYR A 129 17.96 2.69 10.46
CA TYR A 129 18.87 2.23 9.42
C TYR A 129 19.47 0.85 9.75
N SER A 130 18.68 -0.07 10.32
CA SER A 130 19.15 -1.45 10.61
C SER A 130 18.94 -2.41 9.45
N PHE A 131 18.07 -2.06 8.49
CA PHE A 131 17.76 -2.95 7.39
C PHE A 131 18.88 -2.96 6.34
N PRO A 132 19.31 -4.15 5.88
CA PRO A 132 20.32 -4.27 4.84
C PRO A 132 19.79 -3.65 3.54
N GLY A 133 20.57 -2.78 2.91
CA GLY A 133 20.20 -2.17 1.63
C GLY A 133 19.44 -0.85 1.72
N PHE A 134 19.32 -0.23 2.90
CA PHE A 134 18.80 1.13 3.02
C PHE A 134 19.58 2.13 2.14
N GLU A 135 18.86 2.90 1.33
CA GLU A 135 19.43 3.88 0.38
C GLU A 135 19.10 5.34 0.76
N GLY A 136 18.10 5.56 1.61
CA GLY A 136 17.44 6.86 1.71
C GLY A 136 18.18 8.01 2.39
N ASP A 137 17.91 9.20 1.90
CA ASP A 137 18.12 10.46 2.62
C ASP A 137 16.77 11.06 3.08
N GLU A 138 16.82 12.15 3.86
CA GLU A 138 15.62 12.79 4.41
C GLU A 138 14.64 13.27 3.31
N GLU A 139 15.17 13.72 2.18
CA GLU A 139 14.36 14.22 1.06
C GLU A 139 13.64 13.07 0.34
N THR A 140 14.36 12.00 0.01
CA THR A 140 13.81 10.80 -0.65
C THR A 140 12.81 10.08 0.24
N ASN A 141 13.07 9.97 1.54
CA ASN A 141 12.11 9.43 2.51
C ASN A 141 10.82 10.25 2.56
N THR A 142 10.94 11.59 2.63
CA THR A 142 9.78 12.49 2.60
C THR A 142 8.97 12.33 1.30
N ARG A 143 9.63 12.13 0.16
CA ARG A 143 8.94 11.87 -1.12
C ARG A 143 8.14 10.57 -1.10
N ILE A 144 8.68 9.51 -0.49
CA ILE A 144 7.98 8.23 -0.31
C ILE A 144 6.76 8.44 0.60
N GLU A 145 6.93 9.08 1.76
CA GLU A 145 5.83 9.33 2.70
C GLU A 145 4.69 10.13 2.06
N LEU A 146 5.02 11.18 1.31
CA LEU A 146 4.02 11.96 0.56
C LEU A 146 3.32 11.12 -0.51
N ALA A 147 4.05 10.24 -1.20
CA ALA A 147 3.47 9.35 -2.20
C ALA A 147 2.55 8.31 -1.58
N VAL A 148 2.91 7.74 -0.40
CA VAL A 148 2.05 6.85 0.38
C VAL A 148 0.77 7.57 0.81
N TYR A 149 0.87 8.81 1.30
CA TYR A 149 -0.30 9.61 1.67
C TYR A 149 -1.26 9.86 0.50
N GLN A 150 -0.72 9.95 -0.72
CA GLN A 150 -1.48 10.15 -1.96
C GLN A 150 -2.09 8.86 -2.55
N LEU A 151 -1.81 7.70 -1.96
CA LEU A 151 -2.43 6.46 -2.40
C LEU A 151 -3.96 6.48 -2.14
N PRO A 152 -4.74 5.78 -2.98
CA PRO A 152 -6.16 5.53 -2.72
C PRO A 152 -6.38 4.90 -1.35
N ALA A 153 -7.49 5.23 -0.68
CA ALA A 153 -7.74 4.83 0.71
C ALA A 153 -7.56 3.32 0.97
N PRO A 154 -8.10 2.38 0.16
CA PRO A 154 -7.94 0.95 0.40
C PRO A 154 -6.47 0.49 0.40
N LEU A 155 -5.64 1.09 -0.47
CA LEU A 155 -4.21 0.78 -0.54
C LEU A 155 -3.41 1.54 0.51
N ARG A 156 -3.83 2.73 0.91
CA ARG A 156 -3.12 3.54 1.92
C ARG A 156 -3.31 2.99 3.33
N GLU A 157 -4.51 2.53 3.66
CA GLU A 157 -4.86 2.09 5.01
C GLU A 157 -4.07 0.85 5.41
N ILE A 158 -3.94 -0.14 4.52
CA ILE A 158 -3.10 -1.32 4.75
C ILE A 158 -1.63 -0.97 5.01
N LEU A 159 -1.12 0.12 4.41
CA LEU A 159 0.25 0.58 4.63
C LEU A 159 0.44 1.38 5.91
N ASN A 160 -0.63 1.85 6.53
CA ASN A 160 -0.54 2.59 7.79
C ASN A 160 -0.72 1.68 9.02
N SER A 161 -1.27 0.48 8.85
CA SER A 161 -1.54 -0.46 9.94
C SER A 161 -0.56 -1.62 10.01
N GLU A 162 -0.27 -2.28 8.89
CA GLU A 162 0.39 -3.60 8.88
C GLU A 162 1.75 -3.62 8.18
N ILE A 163 2.03 -2.63 7.32
CA ILE A 163 3.18 -2.67 6.40
C ILE A 163 4.07 -1.46 6.58
N GLN A 164 5.38 -1.70 6.62
CA GLN A 164 6.36 -0.61 6.64
C GLN A 164 6.91 -0.35 5.23
N VAL A 165 6.82 0.90 4.75
CA VAL A 165 7.46 1.31 3.50
C VAL A 165 8.88 1.80 3.78
N LEU A 166 9.86 1.21 3.11
CA LEU A 166 11.29 1.44 3.28
C LEU A 166 11.89 2.05 2.03
N ASN A 167 12.78 3.02 2.21
CA ASN A 167 13.67 3.48 1.16
C ASN A 167 14.93 2.61 1.13
N GLY A 168 15.00 1.69 0.18
CA GLY A 168 16.15 0.81 0.06
C GLY A 168 16.08 -0.18 -1.07
N CYS A 169 17.26 -0.71 -1.37
CA CYS A 169 17.49 -1.83 -2.24
C CYS A 169 17.13 -3.14 -1.53
N HIS A 170 16.08 -3.81 -1.98
CA HIS A 170 15.67 -5.09 -1.41
C HIS A 170 16.80 -6.15 -1.55
N PRO A 171 17.27 -6.78 -0.45
CA PRO A 171 18.46 -7.65 -0.46
C PRO A 171 18.38 -8.82 -1.45
N TYR A 172 17.24 -9.51 -1.46
CA TYR A 172 17.05 -10.67 -2.34
C TYR A 172 16.87 -10.26 -3.80
N GLY A 173 16.17 -9.14 -4.03
CA GLY A 173 16.04 -8.56 -5.36
C GLY A 173 17.40 -8.17 -5.94
N GLU A 174 18.25 -7.51 -5.15
CA GLU A 174 19.60 -7.16 -5.56
C GLU A 174 20.43 -8.41 -5.90
N ALA A 175 20.42 -9.42 -5.02
CA ALA A 175 21.18 -10.65 -5.23
C ALA A 175 20.79 -11.37 -6.53
N LEU A 176 19.50 -11.39 -6.89
CA LEU A 176 19.01 -12.06 -8.07
C LEU A 176 19.26 -11.31 -9.38
N PHE A 177 19.09 -9.98 -9.38
CA PHE A 177 19.21 -9.17 -10.59
C PHE A 177 20.54 -8.44 -10.71
N ASN A 178 21.39 -8.55 -9.68
CA ASN A 178 22.64 -7.84 -9.56
C ASN A 178 22.49 -6.31 -9.75
N ARG A 179 21.36 -5.80 -9.26
CA ARG A 179 20.94 -4.40 -9.27
C ARG A 179 19.71 -4.24 -8.38
N CYS A 180 19.49 -3.05 -7.85
CA CYS A 180 18.24 -2.73 -7.16
C CYS A 180 17.06 -2.74 -8.14
N VAL A 181 16.02 -3.49 -7.78
CA VAL A 181 14.70 -3.45 -8.44
C VAL A 181 13.96 -2.19 -8.01
N TYR A 182 12.97 -1.75 -8.78
CA TYR A 182 12.28 -0.47 -8.53
C TYR A 182 11.48 -0.47 -7.22
N GLY A 183 10.74 -1.54 -6.99
CA GLY A 183 9.93 -1.77 -5.80
C GLY A 183 9.84 -3.27 -5.53
N VAL A 184 9.55 -3.65 -4.29
CA VAL A 184 9.17 -5.02 -3.88
C VAL A 184 8.30 -4.96 -2.63
N PHE A 185 7.13 -5.60 -2.65
CA PHE A 185 6.47 -6.05 -1.43
C PHE A 185 7.07 -7.36 -0.92
N ASP A 186 7.56 -7.35 0.32
CA ASP A 186 8.16 -8.49 1.00
C ASP A 186 7.33 -8.91 2.23
N PRO A 187 6.44 -9.92 2.08
CA PRO A 187 5.59 -10.39 3.17
C PRO A 187 6.32 -11.22 4.22
N VAL A 188 7.53 -11.75 3.94
CA VAL A 188 8.21 -12.70 4.85
C VAL A 188 9.65 -12.36 5.19
N GLY A 189 10.20 -11.26 4.67
CA GLY A 189 11.52 -10.77 5.06
C GLY A 189 12.62 -11.61 4.43
N TYR A 190 12.75 -11.63 3.11
CA TYR A 190 13.82 -12.35 2.42
C TYR A 190 15.17 -11.65 2.58
N GLY A 191 16.20 -12.43 2.89
CA GLY A 191 17.60 -12.04 2.88
C GLY A 191 18.25 -12.26 1.52
N ALA A 192 19.45 -11.69 1.34
CA ALA A 192 20.23 -11.85 0.11
C ALA A 192 20.65 -13.32 -0.18
N ASP A 193 20.64 -14.17 0.84
CA ASP A 193 20.89 -15.60 0.76
C ASP A 193 19.66 -16.42 0.33
N GLY A 194 18.49 -15.77 0.18
CA GLY A 194 17.22 -16.40 -0.14
C GLY A 194 16.48 -16.99 1.07
N ASN A 195 17.05 -16.91 2.28
CA ASN A 195 16.35 -17.30 3.49
C ASN A 195 15.33 -16.21 3.89
N TYR A 196 14.18 -16.60 4.44
CA TYR A 196 13.14 -15.68 4.89
C TYR A 196 12.92 -15.77 6.41
N GLY A 197 12.07 -14.91 6.96
CA GLY A 197 11.78 -14.80 8.39
C GLY A 197 12.59 -13.71 9.09
N ASN A 198 13.20 -12.79 8.33
CA ASN A 198 13.93 -11.67 8.89
C ASN A 198 12.98 -10.60 9.47
N GLU A 199 13.53 -9.72 10.31
CA GLU A 199 12.77 -8.67 11.02
C GLU A 199 12.08 -7.65 10.09
N TRP A 200 12.48 -7.58 8.82
CA TRP A 200 11.87 -6.73 7.79
C TRP A 200 10.74 -7.42 7.02
N LYS A 201 10.11 -8.47 7.56
CA LYS A 201 8.86 -8.99 6.97
C LYS A 201 7.77 -7.91 6.97
N MET A 202 6.80 -8.05 6.06
CA MET A 202 5.71 -7.10 5.89
C MET A 202 6.22 -5.68 5.54
N THR A 203 7.15 -5.60 4.60
CA THR A 203 7.71 -4.33 4.14
C THR A 203 7.48 -4.12 2.65
N ILE A 204 7.41 -2.85 2.23
CA ILE A 204 7.56 -2.47 0.83
C ILE A 204 8.87 -1.74 0.69
N TRP A 205 9.75 -2.25 -0.16
CA TRP A 205 11.04 -1.65 -0.46
C TRP A 205 10.94 -0.83 -1.73
N ILE A 206 11.27 0.46 -1.66
CA ILE A 206 11.37 1.36 -2.80
C ILE A 206 12.84 1.76 -2.92
N SER A 207 13.49 1.42 -4.02
CA SER A 207 14.88 1.84 -4.23
C SER A 207 14.98 3.27 -4.73
N ASP A 208 16.15 3.87 -4.59
CA ASP A 208 16.48 5.16 -5.23
C ASP A 208 16.25 5.10 -6.74
N ARG A 209 16.58 3.95 -7.35
CA ARG A 209 16.30 3.67 -8.76
C ARG A 209 14.81 3.79 -9.08
N GLY A 210 13.94 3.35 -8.17
CA GLY A 210 12.47 3.49 -8.26
C GLY A 210 12.04 4.96 -8.21
N ILE A 211 12.60 5.72 -7.26
CA ILE A 211 12.33 7.16 -7.09
C ILE A 211 12.77 7.95 -8.33
N GLU A 212 14.02 7.76 -8.76
CA GLU A 212 14.64 8.44 -9.89
C GLU A 212 13.98 8.13 -11.24
N SER A 213 13.25 7.02 -11.33
CA SER A 213 12.51 6.65 -12.54
C SER A 213 11.38 7.63 -12.89
N GLY A 214 10.97 8.49 -11.93
CA GLY A 214 9.83 9.39 -12.06
C GLY A 214 8.47 8.69 -12.01
N ARG A 215 8.43 7.43 -11.59
CA ARG A 215 7.23 6.57 -11.56
C ARG A 215 6.84 6.12 -10.15
N LEU A 216 7.33 6.82 -9.13
CA LEU A 216 7.15 6.46 -7.72
C LEU A 216 5.70 6.14 -7.36
N LYS A 217 4.74 6.95 -7.83
CA LYS A 217 3.32 6.73 -7.56
C LYS A 217 2.80 5.40 -8.13
N ASP A 218 3.16 5.09 -9.38
CA ASP A 218 2.72 3.87 -10.05
C ASP A 218 3.40 2.64 -9.42
N ILE A 219 4.70 2.74 -9.10
CA ILE A 219 5.44 1.69 -8.37
C ILE A 219 4.78 1.43 -7.00
N LEU A 220 4.54 2.46 -6.20
CA LEU A 220 3.90 2.29 -4.88
C LEU A 220 2.50 1.71 -5.00
N THR A 221 1.72 2.12 -6.00
CA THR A 221 0.39 1.54 -6.25
C THR A 221 0.49 0.05 -6.58
N HIS A 222 1.50 -0.34 -7.36
CA HIS A 222 1.79 -1.73 -7.70
C HIS A 222 2.18 -2.55 -6.46
N GLU A 223 3.16 -2.10 -5.68
CA GLU A 223 3.58 -2.83 -4.48
C GLU A 223 2.47 -2.90 -3.42
N ALA A 224 1.72 -1.80 -3.25
CA ALA A 224 0.58 -1.77 -2.35
C ALA A 224 -0.54 -2.71 -2.81
N ALA A 225 -0.68 -2.94 -4.12
CA ALA A 225 -1.64 -3.91 -4.64
C ALA A 225 -1.24 -5.36 -4.34
N HIS A 226 0.05 -5.68 -4.35
CA HIS A 226 0.53 -6.99 -3.86
C HIS A 226 0.19 -7.18 -2.38
N ALA A 227 0.44 -6.15 -1.57
CA ALA A 227 0.07 -6.13 -0.17
C ALA A 227 -1.45 -6.29 0.05
N TYR A 228 -2.27 -5.55 -0.70
CA TYR A 228 -3.74 -5.66 -0.64
C TYR A 228 -4.22 -7.05 -1.06
N SER A 229 -3.63 -7.62 -2.11
CA SER A 229 -3.91 -8.98 -2.55
C SER A 229 -3.59 -10.00 -1.46
N TYR A 230 -2.48 -9.81 -0.75
CA TYR A 230 -2.01 -10.73 0.29
C TYR A 230 -2.80 -10.63 1.60
N LEU A 231 -3.10 -9.41 2.06
CA LEU A 231 -3.74 -9.15 3.34
C LEU A 231 -5.27 -9.14 3.26
N VAL A 232 -5.83 -8.62 2.18
CA VAL A 232 -7.27 -8.38 2.06
C VAL A 232 -7.93 -9.39 1.15
N LEU A 233 -7.47 -9.49 -0.11
CA LEU A 233 -8.14 -10.33 -1.10
C LEU A 233 -8.05 -11.83 -0.79
N ARG A 234 -7.02 -12.26 -0.08
CA ARG A 234 -6.85 -13.65 0.35
C ARG A 234 -7.93 -14.08 1.35
N GLU A 235 -8.28 -13.20 2.28
CA GLU A 235 -9.25 -13.49 3.35
C GLU A 235 -10.69 -13.11 2.93
N CYS A 236 -10.83 -12.28 1.90
CA CYS A 236 -12.11 -11.88 1.33
C CYS A 236 -12.69 -13.00 0.44
N VAL A 237 -13.63 -13.76 1.01
CA VAL A 237 -14.16 -14.99 0.40
C VAL A 237 -15.58 -14.77 -0.11
N VAL A 238 -15.90 -15.29 -1.30
CA VAL A 238 -17.26 -15.28 -1.85
C VAL A 238 -18.04 -16.55 -1.50
N SER A 239 -19.33 -16.57 -1.84
CA SER A 239 -20.27 -17.63 -1.45
C SER A 239 -19.90 -19.06 -1.90
N ASP A 240 -19.13 -19.21 -2.98
CA ASP A 240 -18.65 -20.53 -3.42
C ASP A 240 -17.40 -21.02 -2.65
N GLY A 241 -16.87 -20.21 -1.74
CA GLY A 241 -15.71 -20.50 -0.93
C GLY A 241 -14.37 -20.08 -1.56
N SER A 242 -14.35 -19.51 -2.76
CA SER A 242 -13.13 -18.95 -3.37
C SER A 242 -12.79 -17.59 -2.77
N SER A 243 -11.50 -17.27 -2.65
CA SER A 243 -11.04 -15.93 -2.28
C SER A 243 -11.00 -15.00 -3.49
N TYR A 244 -11.14 -13.69 -3.28
CA TYR A 244 -10.94 -12.72 -4.36
C TYR A 244 -9.51 -12.69 -4.89
N ARG A 245 -8.51 -13.15 -4.11
CA ARG A 245 -7.15 -13.37 -4.61
C ARG A 245 -7.13 -14.45 -5.68
N GLU A 246 -7.76 -15.60 -5.44
CA GLU A 246 -7.88 -16.69 -6.42
C GLU A 246 -8.67 -16.22 -7.65
N LEU A 247 -9.83 -15.59 -7.46
CA LEU A 247 -10.64 -15.08 -8.57
C LEU A 247 -9.89 -14.03 -9.40
N SER A 248 -9.07 -13.19 -8.76
CA SER A 248 -8.21 -12.22 -9.44
C SER A 248 -7.13 -12.92 -10.27
N HIS A 249 -6.50 -13.97 -9.73
CA HIS A 249 -5.50 -14.74 -10.44
C HIS A 249 -6.09 -15.51 -11.62
N GLU A 250 -7.30 -16.07 -11.49
CA GLU A 250 -8.01 -16.68 -12.62
C GLU A 250 -8.35 -15.65 -13.71
N ARG A 251 -8.74 -14.44 -13.30
CA ARG A 251 -9.15 -13.38 -14.23
C ARG A 251 -7.97 -12.72 -14.95
N PHE A 252 -6.89 -12.43 -14.23
CA PHE A 252 -5.76 -11.64 -14.72
C PHE A 252 -4.48 -12.47 -14.93
N GLY A 253 -4.47 -13.72 -14.50
CA GLY A 253 -3.41 -14.71 -14.71
C GLY A 253 -2.51 -14.92 -13.50
N ASN A 254 -2.12 -13.84 -12.80
CA ASN A 254 -1.28 -13.90 -11.60
C ASN A 254 -1.33 -12.57 -10.82
N ASP A 255 -0.58 -12.51 -9.73
CA ASP A 255 -0.55 -11.35 -8.82
C ASP A 255 0.13 -10.11 -9.44
N GLU A 256 1.16 -10.29 -10.29
CA GLU A 256 1.83 -9.18 -10.99
C GLU A 256 0.90 -8.48 -11.98
N ASN A 257 0.13 -9.26 -12.73
CA ASN A 257 -0.88 -8.72 -13.62
C ASN A 257 -2.00 -8.03 -12.85
N LEU A 258 -2.40 -8.57 -11.69
CA LEU A 258 -3.36 -7.93 -10.79
C LEU A 258 -2.82 -6.58 -10.27
N ALA A 259 -1.57 -6.52 -9.83
CA ALA A 259 -0.95 -5.29 -9.33
C ALA A 259 -0.89 -4.20 -10.42
N ASP A 260 -0.52 -4.55 -11.65
CA ASP A 260 -0.59 -3.63 -12.77
C ASP A 260 -2.04 -3.19 -13.10
N VAL A 261 -3.01 -4.10 -12.94
CA VAL A 261 -4.44 -3.77 -13.11
C VAL A 261 -4.88 -2.73 -12.09
N PHE A 262 -4.41 -2.80 -10.83
CA PHE A 262 -4.62 -1.76 -9.83
C PHE A 262 -4.01 -0.41 -10.24
N VAL A 263 -2.79 -0.41 -10.80
CA VAL A 263 -2.17 0.81 -11.35
C VAL A 263 -3.07 1.45 -12.41
N LEU A 264 -3.56 0.66 -13.39
CA LEU A 264 -4.45 1.16 -14.45
C LEU A 264 -5.83 1.59 -13.91
N TYR A 265 -6.36 0.88 -12.92
CA TYR A 265 -7.65 1.18 -12.29
C TYR A 265 -7.63 2.57 -11.65
N TYR A 266 -6.55 2.90 -10.93
CA TYR A 266 -6.36 4.21 -10.30
C TYR A 266 -5.75 5.28 -11.23
N GLY A 267 -5.67 5.00 -12.53
CA GLY A 267 -5.27 5.98 -13.56
C GLY A 267 -3.76 6.16 -13.75
N GLY A 268 -2.96 5.27 -13.17
CA GLY A 268 -1.53 5.14 -13.50
C GLY A 268 -1.33 4.63 -14.93
N LYS A 269 -0.09 4.71 -15.41
CA LYS A 269 0.26 4.36 -16.81
C LYS A 269 1.44 3.42 -16.92
N TRP A 270 2.21 3.26 -15.86
CA TRP A 270 3.35 2.39 -15.85
C TRP A 270 2.94 0.99 -15.38
N THR A 271 2.71 0.10 -16.35
CA THR A 271 2.55 -1.33 -16.12
C THR A 271 3.71 -2.11 -16.72
N ASN A 272 4.17 -3.16 -16.05
CA ASN A 272 5.34 -3.93 -16.49
C ASN A 272 4.98 -5.31 -17.08
N TYR A 273 3.87 -5.90 -16.66
CA TYR A 273 3.44 -7.28 -16.95
C TYR A 273 2.07 -7.34 -17.65
N TYR A 274 1.12 -6.54 -17.19
CA TYR A 274 -0.17 -6.34 -17.84
C TYR A 274 0.02 -5.34 -18.99
N LYS A 275 0.54 -5.86 -20.11
CA LYS A 275 0.91 -5.14 -21.36
C LYS A 275 -0.30 -4.54 -22.10
N ARG A 276 -1.16 -3.82 -21.39
CA ARG A 276 -2.31 -3.09 -21.89
C ARG A 276 -2.19 -1.64 -21.43
N ASP A 277 -2.43 -0.71 -22.35
CA ASP A 277 -2.42 0.73 -22.03
C ASP A 277 -3.64 1.15 -21.19
N ASN A 278 -4.65 0.28 -21.06
CA ASN A 278 -5.86 0.57 -20.32
C ASN A 278 -6.60 -0.71 -19.90
N ILE A 279 -7.36 -0.63 -18.81
CA ILE A 279 -8.24 -1.69 -18.32
C ILE A 279 -9.62 -1.61 -19.02
N SER A 280 -10.27 -2.75 -19.29
CA SER A 280 -11.58 -2.74 -19.96
C SER A 280 -12.68 -2.17 -19.05
N ILE A 281 -13.81 -1.72 -19.60
CA ILE A 281 -14.95 -1.27 -18.78
C ILE A 281 -15.46 -2.40 -17.87
N SER A 282 -15.47 -3.63 -18.38
CA SER A 282 -15.85 -4.82 -17.61
C SER A 282 -14.91 -5.05 -16.44
N ASP A 283 -13.61 -4.96 -16.66
CA ASP A 283 -12.61 -5.17 -15.62
C ASP A 283 -12.61 -4.03 -14.60
N ARG A 284 -12.83 -2.79 -15.06
CA ARG A 284 -13.01 -1.62 -14.16
C ARG A 284 -14.18 -1.82 -13.20
N LYS A 285 -15.32 -2.27 -13.73
CA LYS A 285 -16.50 -2.58 -12.90
C LYS A 285 -16.24 -3.74 -11.94
N TRP A 286 -15.53 -4.76 -12.41
CA TRP A 286 -15.16 -5.90 -11.58
C TRP A 286 -14.24 -5.50 -10.42
N MET A 287 -13.21 -4.69 -10.69
CA MET A 287 -12.30 -4.14 -9.67
C MET A 287 -13.05 -3.32 -8.64
N GLN A 288 -13.95 -2.44 -9.08
CA GLN A 288 -14.79 -1.67 -8.16
C GLN A 288 -15.62 -2.58 -7.25
N ASN A 289 -16.36 -3.51 -7.84
CA ASN A 289 -17.20 -4.44 -7.06
C ASN A 289 -16.38 -5.29 -6.07
N MET A 290 -15.19 -5.74 -6.47
CA MET A 290 -14.28 -6.48 -5.59
C MET A 290 -13.84 -5.63 -4.39
N ILE A 291 -13.39 -4.40 -4.64
CA ILE A 291 -12.93 -3.50 -3.58
C ILE A 291 -14.09 -3.19 -2.62
N ASP A 292 -15.25 -2.80 -3.15
CA ASP A 292 -16.44 -2.47 -2.36
C ASP A 292 -16.90 -3.69 -1.52
N TYR A 293 -16.90 -4.89 -2.11
CA TYR A 293 -17.26 -6.13 -1.41
C TYR A 293 -16.26 -6.45 -0.29
N CYS A 294 -14.96 -6.38 -0.56
CA CYS A 294 -13.96 -6.73 0.43
C CYS A 294 -13.88 -5.71 1.58
N GLU A 295 -14.12 -4.43 1.31
CA GLU A 295 -14.29 -3.41 2.36
C GLU A 295 -15.44 -3.78 3.29
N PHE A 296 -16.62 -4.06 2.73
CA PHE A 296 -17.80 -4.50 3.49
C PHE A 296 -17.54 -5.80 4.29
N TYR A 297 -16.92 -6.80 3.65
CA TYR A 297 -16.62 -8.08 4.27
C TYR A 297 -15.68 -7.93 5.48
N GLN A 298 -14.65 -7.09 5.38
CA GLN A 298 -13.71 -6.83 6.46
C GLN A 298 -14.36 -6.05 7.62
N GLU A 299 -15.23 -5.08 7.33
CA GLU A 299 -16.02 -4.39 8.34
C GLU A 299 -16.92 -5.36 9.11
N ALA A 300 -17.60 -6.26 8.39
CA ALA A 300 -18.45 -7.28 9.00
C ALA A 300 -17.65 -8.23 9.90
N LEU A 301 -16.50 -8.74 9.44
CA LEU A 301 -15.63 -9.59 10.26
C LEU A 301 -15.13 -8.88 11.52
N THR A 302 -14.74 -7.61 11.39
CA THR A 302 -14.28 -6.82 12.54
C THR A 302 -15.39 -6.69 13.59
N SER A 303 -16.62 -6.42 13.15
CA SER A 303 -17.80 -6.30 14.02
C SER A 303 -18.16 -7.60 14.76
N LEU A 304 -17.84 -8.75 14.17
CA LEU A 304 -18.08 -10.07 14.77
C LEU A 304 -17.01 -10.44 15.81
N SER A 305 -15.80 -9.88 15.66
CA SER A 305 -14.65 -10.17 16.54
C SER A 305 -14.52 -9.23 17.75
N SER A 306 -15.26 -8.12 17.75
CA SER A 306 -15.29 -7.09 18.81
C SER A 306 -16.32 -7.36 19.90
#